data_AF-A0A931WW38-F1
#
_entry.id   AF-A0A931WW38-F1
#
_cell.length_a   1.000
_cell.length_b   1.000
_cell.length_c   1.000
_cell.angle_alpha   90.00
_cell.angle_beta   90.00
_cell.angle_gamma   90.00
#
_symmetry.space_group_name_H-M   'P 1'
#
loop_
_entity.id
_entity.type
_entity.pdbx_description
1 polymer ?
#
loop_
_entity_poly.entity_id
_entity_poly.type
_entity_poly.pdbx_seq_one_letter_code
_entity_poly.pdbx_strand_id
1 'polypeptide(L)'
;MPGRTRSLKGNTRPSFLEKGFTLLEILITTLVLALGVFALSQAFNAGVLSSTDAENADLALNIAQAKMEELRNTNFTSLASSGPTADPGFPNFNTTVTVSGSDPKTITVAVAWNVLGPASTTNVTLTTLRANY
;
A
#
# COMPACT_ATOMS: atom_id res chain seq x y z
N MET A 1 3.92 -32.24 -88.15
CA MET A 1 3.36 -33.12 -87.10
C MET A 1 4.16 -32.95 -85.82
N PRO A 2 3.54 -33.05 -84.64
CA PRO A 2 3.80 -32.18 -83.49
C PRO A 2 4.74 -32.76 -82.44
N GLY A 3 5.29 -31.86 -81.61
CA GLY A 3 5.27 -32.03 -80.15
C GLY A 3 6.53 -32.56 -79.48
N ARG A 4 7.14 -31.73 -78.63
CA ARG A 4 6.84 -31.68 -77.18
C ARG A 4 7.89 -30.82 -76.47
N THR A 5 7.49 -29.61 -76.10
CA THR A 5 8.08 -28.85 -75.00
C THR A 5 7.63 -29.48 -73.67
N ARG A 6 8.57 -29.75 -72.75
CA ARG A 6 8.29 -29.98 -71.31
C ARG A 6 9.33 -29.19 -70.52
N SER A 7 9.05 -27.91 -70.29
CA SER A 7 8.45 -27.35 -69.07
C SER A 7 9.35 -27.52 -67.84
N LEU A 8 10.05 -26.44 -67.51
CA LEU A 8 10.84 -26.27 -66.30
C LEU A 8 9.89 -26.31 -65.10
N LYS A 9 10.04 -27.34 -64.26
CA LYS A 9 9.29 -27.47 -63.00
C LYS A 9 9.84 -26.45 -62.01
N GLY A 10 9.30 -25.23 -62.04
CA GLY A 10 9.46 -24.23 -60.99
C GLY A 10 8.81 -24.75 -59.71
N ASN A 11 9.62 -25.21 -58.77
CA ASN A 11 9.14 -25.55 -57.43
C ASN A 11 9.01 -24.24 -56.64
N THR A 12 7.90 -23.53 -56.85
CA THR A 12 7.49 -22.39 -56.03
C THR A 12 7.44 -22.84 -54.58
N ARG A 13 8.32 -22.26 -53.75
CA ARG A 13 8.25 -22.36 -52.29
C ARG A 13 6.86 -21.85 -51.86
N PRO A 14 6.16 -22.49 -50.92
CA PRO A 14 4.93 -21.93 -50.39
C PRO A 14 5.26 -20.57 -49.78
N SER A 15 4.80 -19.49 -50.42
CA SER A 15 4.82 -18.16 -49.83
C SER A 15 3.81 -18.16 -48.70
N PHE A 16 4.35 -18.01 -47.49
CA PHE A 16 3.68 -17.61 -46.27
C PHE A 16 2.55 -16.61 -46.58
N LEU A 17 1.29 -17.05 -46.50
CA LEU A 17 0.17 -16.12 -46.48
C LEU A 17 -0.04 -15.67 -45.04
N GLU A 18 0.76 -14.66 -44.72
CA GLU A 18 0.47 -13.58 -43.78
C GLU A 18 -0.97 -13.11 -43.98
N LYS A 19 -1.92 -13.70 -43.24
CA LYS A 19 -3.25 -13.12 -43.13
C LYS A 19 -3.13 -11.95 -42.16
N GLY A 20 -3.09 -10.74 -42.72
CA GLY A 20 -3.20 -9.51 -41.94
C GLY A 20 -4.46 -9.54 -41.07
N PHE A 21 -4.35 -8.91 -39.90
CA PHE A 21 -5.40 -8.80 -38.89
C PHE A 21 -6.77 -8.49 -39.52
N THR A 22 -7.78 -9.28 -39.18
CA THR A 22 -9.15 -8.94 -39.57
C THR A 22 -9.63 -7.71 -38.77
N LEU A 23 -10.47 -6.85 -39.34
CA LEU A 23 -11.05 -5.72 -38.59
C LEU A 23 -11.75 -6.17 -37.30
N LEU A 24 -12.40 -7.34 -37.36
CA LEU A 24 -13.03 -7.97 -36.20
C LEU A 24 -12.01 -8.32 -35.11
N GLU A 25 -10.82 -8.79 -35.49
CA GLU A 25 -9.76 -9.13 -34.55
C GLU A 25 -9.19 -7.88 -33.87
N ILE A 26 -9.03 -6.77 -34.59
CA ILE A 26 -8.64 -5.48 -33.97
C ILE A 26 -9.73 -5.00 -33.00
N LEU A 27 -11.02 -5.18 -33.34
CA LEU A 27 -12.13 -4.82 -32.46
C LEU A 27 -12.14 -5.67 -31.18
N ILE A 28 -11.96 -6.99 -31.31
CA ILE A 28 -11.93 -7.89 -30.16
C ILE A 28 -10.66 -7.66 -29.31
N THR A 29 -9.50 -7.47 -29.92
CA THR A 29 -8.24 -7.21 -29.20
C THR A 29 -8.28 -5.88 -28.45
N THR A 30 -8.80 -4.81 -29.06
CA THR A 30 -8.96 -3.51 -28.37
C THR A 30 -9.97 -3.60 -27.22
N LEU A 31 -11.05 -4.38 -27.36
CA LEU A 31 -12.00 -4.64 -26.29
C LEU A 31 -11.34 -5.38 -25.11
N VAL A 32 -10.62 -6.47 -25.38
CA VAL A 32 -9.90 -7.23 -24.34
C VAL A 32 -8.82 -6.38 -23.69
N LEU A 33 -8.09 -5.58 -24.47
CA LEU A 33 -7.08 -4.65 -23.97
C LEU A 33 -7.70 -3.61 -23.02
N ALA A 34 -8.83 -3.01 -23.40
CA ALA A 34 -9.53 -2.04 -22.56
C ALA A 34 -9.92 -2.66 -21.21
N LEU A 35 -10.50 -3.86 -21.21
CA LEU A 35 -10.84 -4.59 -19.98
C LEU A 35 -9.60 -4.88 -19.13
N GLY A 36 -8.48 -5.27 -19.76
CA GLY A 36 -7.21 -5.48 -19.07
C GLY A 36 -6.67 -4.23 -18.40
N VAL A 37 -6.72 -3.08 -19.08
CA VAL A 37 -6.28 -1.79 -18.53
C VAL A 37 -7.17 -1.36 -17.35
N PHE A 38 -8.48 -1.59 -17.41
CA PHE A 38 -9.38 -1.33 -16.28
C PHE A 38 -9.03 -2.17 -15.05
N ALA A 39 -8.76 -3.46 -15.23
CA ALA A 39 -8.36 -4.35 -14.13
C ALA A 39 -7.03 -3.89 -13.50
N LEU A 40 -6.03 -3.53 -14.33
CA LEU A 40 -4.74 -3.02 -13.87
C LEU A 40 -4.88 -1.68 -13.14
N SER A 41 -5.73 -0.78 -13.61
CA SER A 41 -5.98 0.51 -12.95
C SER A 41 -6.52 0.33 -11.53
N GLN A 42 -7.46 -0.59 -11.32
CA GLN A 42 -7.97 -0.88 -9.98
C GLN A 42 -6.89 -1.50 -9.07
N ALA A 43 -6.09 -2.45 -9.59
CA ALA A 43 -4.99 -3.04 -8.84
C ALA A 43 -3.92 -2.00 -8.45
N PHE A 44 -3.62 -1.06 -9.34
CA PHE A 44 -2.66 0.02 -9.08
C PHE A 44 -3.13 0.95 -7.95
N ASN A 45 -4.39 1.37 -7.97
CA ASN A 45 -4.97 2.21 -6.91
C ASN A 45 -4.89 1.52 -5.54
N ALA A 46 -5.20 0.22 -5.47
CA ALA A 46 -5.10 -0.54 -4.24
C ALA A 46 -3.66 -0.62 -3.71
N GLY A 47 -2.68 -0.81 -4.61
CA GLY A 47 -1.27 -0.83 -4.25
C GLY A 47 -0.74 0.50 -3.70
N VAL A 48 -1.11 1.62 -4.31
CA VAL A 48 -0.67 2.96 -3.87
C VAL A 48 -1.25 3.32 -2.50
N LEU A 49 -2.53 3.02 -2.26
CA LEU A 49 -3.16 3.25 -0.95
C LEU A 49 -2.47 2.43 0.14
N SER A 50 -2.18 1.15 -0.12
CA SER A 50 -1.47 0.29 0.82
C SER A 50 -0.07 0.79 1.15
N SER A 51 0.65 1.41 0.19
CA SER A 51 1.98 1.97 0.45
C SER A 51 1.91 3.18 1.37
N THR A 52 0.94 4.06 1.15
CA THR A 52 0.74 5.27 1.97
C THR A 52 0.39 4.89 3.42
N ASP A 53 -0.45 3.86 3.60
CA ASP A 53 -0.83 3.39 4.93
C ASP A 53 0.35 2.75 5.68
N ALA A 54 1.23 2.02 4.97
CA ALA A 54 2.46 1.48 5.57
C ALA A 54 3.41 2.60 6.02
N GLU A 55 3.61 3.63 5.19
CA GLU A 55 4.40 4.81 5.56
C GLU A 55 3.84 5.53 6.79
N ASN A 56 2.52 5.70 6.85
CA ASN A 56 1.85 6.29 8.02
C ASN A 56 2.01 5.43 9.28
N ALA A 57 1.97 4.09 9.14
CA ALA A 57 2.18 3.18 10.27
C ALA A 57 3.62 3.26 10.81
N ASP A 58 4.61 3.30 9.94
CA ASP A 58 6.01 3.50 10.32
C ASP A 58 6.22 4.85 11.02
N LEU A 59 5.61 5.91 10.50
CA LEU A 59 5.66 7.22 11.12
C LEU A 59 4.96 7.23 12.50
N ALA A 60 3.76 6.66 12.60
CA ALA A 60 3.04 6.54 13.87
C ALA A 60 3.83 5.75 14.92
N LEU A 61 4.52 4.68 14.50
CA LEU A 61 5.40 3.90 15.37
C LEU A 61 6.57 4.74 15.87
N ASN A 62 7.24 5.51 14.99
CA ASN A 62 8.32 6.41 15.38
C ASN A 62 7.84 7.49 16.37
N ILE A 63 6.67 8.09 16.16
CA ILE A 63 6.05 9.05 17.09
C ILE A 63 5.77 8.38 18.44
N ALA A 64 5.19 7.18 18.43
CA ALA A 64 4.88 6.44 19.66
C ALA A 64 6.16 6.11 20.44
N GLN A 65 7.23 5.69 19.75
CA GLN A 65 8.53 5.41 20.36
C GLN A 65 9.17 6.67 20.96
N ALA A 66 9.17 7.78 20.22
CA ALA A 66 9.69 9.05 20.71
C ALA A 66 8.93 9.50 21.97
N LYS A 67 7.60 9.36 21.99
CA LYS A 67 6.79 9.68 23.15
C LYS A 67 7.05 8.74 24.33
N MET A 68 7.25 7.46 24.08
CA MET A 68 7.66 6.50 25.09
C MET A 68 9.00 6.86 25.74
N GLU A 69 9.96 7.35 24.95
CA GLU A 69 11.26 7.82 25.44
C GLU A 69 11.15 9.09 26.30
N GLU A 70 10.30 10.04 25.90
CA GLU A 70 9.96 11.23 26.70
C GLU A 70 9.37 10.82 28.06
N LEU A 71 8.41 9.89 28.06
CA LEU A 71 7.78 9.38 29.29
C LEU A 71 8.77 8.60 30.16
N ARG A 72 9.73 7.89 29.55
CA ARG A 72 10.80 7.18 30.29
C ARG A 72 11.69 8.15 31.05
N ASN A 73 11.97 9.32 30.47
CA ASN A 73 12.74 10.39 31.11
C ASN A 73 11.91 11.25 32.09
N THR A 74 10.59 11.06 32.14
CA THR A 74 9.71 11.75 33.08
C THR A 74 9.78 11.12 34.47
N ASN A 75 9.68 11.92 35.53
CA ASN A 75 9.63 11.40 36.90
C ASN A 75 8.46 10.43 37.11
N PHE A 76 8.66 9.36 37.88
CA PHE A 76 7.63 8.34 38.11
C PHE A 76 6.33 8.92 38.67
N THR A 77 6.44 9.86 39.61
CA THR A 77 5.30 10.56 40.22
C THR A 77 4.57 11.49 39.27
N SER A 78 5.26 12.02 38.26
CA SER A 78 4.71 12.94 37.25
C SER A 78 4.09 12.24 36.05
N LEU A 79 4.22 10.92 35.93
CA LEU A 79 3.55 10.15 34.88
C LEU A 79 2.02 10.21 35.05
N ALA A 80 1.36 10.78 34.06
CA ALA A 80 -0.08 10.91 33.97
C ALA A 80 -0.57 10.62 32.54
N SER A 81 -1.84 10.22 32.43
CA SER A 81 -2.51 10.09 31.13
C SER A 81 -2.68 11.46 30.46
N SER A 82 -2.66 11.49 29.14
CA SER A 82 -2.83 12.72 28.34
C SER A 82 -3.43 12.40 26.96
N GLY A 83 -4.06 13.40 26.33
CA GLY A 83 -4.60 13.28 24.97
C GLY A 83 -6.08 12.88 24.91
N PRO A 84 -6.62 12.65 23.70
CA PRO A 84 -5.94 12.71 22.40
C PRO A 84 -5.52 14.15 22.04
N THR A 85 -4.25 14.31 21.62
CA THR A 85 -3.70 15.59 21.20
C THR A 85 -2.90 15.41 19.91
N ALA A 86 -3.00 16.35 18.98
CA ALA A 86 -2.22 16.34 17.75
C ALA A 86 -0.71 16.40 18.06
N ASP A 87 0.09 15.61 17.35
CA ASP A 87 1.54 15.67 17.46
C ASP A 87 2.06 17.02 16.93
N PRO A 88 2.99 17.70 17.63
CA PRO A 88 3.50 19.00 17.21
C PRO A 88 4.23 18.99 15.85
N GLY A 89 4.90 17.89 15.52
CA GLY A 89 5.59 17.71 14.23
C GLY A 89 4.67 17.14 13.15
N PHE A 90 3.64 16.40 13.55
CA PHE A 90 2.75 15.68 12.64
C PHE A 90 1.26 15.89 13.01
N PRO A 91 0.64 17.02 12.63
CA PRO A 91 -0.72 17.38 13.05
C PRO A 91 -1.83 16.39 12.67
N ASN A 92 -1.59 15.53 11.68
CA ASN A 92 -2.53 14.49 11.26
C ASN A 92 -2.53 13.25 12.17
N PHE A 93 -1.59 13.18 13.11
CA PHE A 93 -1.45 12.09 14.05
C PHE A 93 -1.82 12.58 15.44
N ASN A 94 -2.74 11.89 16.10
CA ASN A 94 -3.13 12.18 17.48
C ASN A 94 -2.47 11.18 18.42
N THR A 95 -1.77 11.67 19.43
CA THR A 95 -1.16 10.85 20.48
C THR A 95 -2.03 10.84 21.73
N THR A 96 -2.21 9.64 22.29
CA THR A 96 -2.88 9.41 23.56
C THR A 96 -1.95 8.60 24.46
N VAL A 97 -1.76 9.07 25.68
CA VAL A 97 -1.01 8.38 26.72
C VAL A 97 -1.99 7.95 27.79
N THR A 98 -1.97 6.68 28.14
CA THR A 98 -2.77 6.12 29.23
C THR A 98 -1.82 5.53 30.27
N VAL A 99 -1.89 6.05 31.48
CA VAL A 99 -1.14 5.56 32.63
C VAL A 99 -2.12 4.93 33.62
N SER A 100 -1.88 3.69 34.02
CA SER A 100 -2.69 2.96 35.00
C SER A 100 -1.83 2.21 36.02
N GLY A 101 -2.41 1.87 37.17
CA GLY A 101 -1.66 1.25 38.28
C GLY A 101 -0.95 2.25 39.19
N SER A 102 -0.31 1.74 40.25
CA SER A 102 0.38 2.53 41.27
C SER A 102 1.88 2.27 41.29
N ASP A 103 2.28 1.00 41.38
CA ASP A 103 3.66 0.53 41.22
C ASP A 103 3.65 -1.01 40.99
N PRO A 104 3.99 -1.52 39.79
CA PRO A 104 4.37 -0.76 38.61
C PRO A 104 3.19 -0.02 37.98
N LYS A 105 3.49 1.11 37.33
CA LYS A 105 2.59 1.79 36.40
C LYS A 105 2.67 1.12 35.02
N THR A 106 1.51 0.84 34.44
CA THR A 106 1.38 0.49 33.02
C THR A 106 1.24 1.76 32.21
N ILE A 107 2.10 1.94 31.23
CA ILE A 107 2.09 3.09 30.33
C ILE A 107 1.77 2.58 28.94
N THR A 108 0.70 3.09 28.35
CA THR A 108 0.28 2.78 26.99
C THR A 108 0.28 4.07 26.17
N VAL A 109 1.00 4.07 25.06
CA VAL A 109 1.04 5.17 24.09
C VAL A 109 0.36 4.69 22.82
N ALA A 110 -0.72 5.37 22.44
CA ALA A 110 -1.44 5.12 21.20
C ALA A 110 -1.31 6.33 20.27
N VAL A 111 -0.93 6.10 19.02
CA VAL A 111 -0.85 7.13 17.98
C VAL A 111 -1.85 6.77 16.88
N ALA A 112 -2.80 7.65 16.62
CA ALA A 112 -3.91 7.44 15.72
C ALA A 112 -3.86 8.39 14.52
N TRP A 113 -4.17 7.89 13.32
CA TRP A 113 -4.28 8.67 12.10
C TRP A 113 -5.49 8.22 11.27
N ASN A 114 -5.89 9.06 10.31
CA ASN A 114 -6.99 8.75 9.40
C ASN A 114 -6.45 8.05 8.15
N VAL A 115 -7.05 6.91 7.78
CA VAL A 115 -6.78 6.28 6.48
C VAL A 115 -7.76 6.81 5.42
N LEU A 116 -7.30 6.89 4.16
CA LEU A 116 -8.17 7.24 3.04
C LEU A 116 -9.13 6.07 2.77
N GLY A 117 -10.42 6.26 3.08
CA GLY A 117 -11.43 5.21 2.95
C GLY A 117 -12.65 5.53 3.82
N PRO A 118 -13.62 4.59 3.98
CA PRO A 118 -14.76 4.78 4.86
C PRO A 118 -14.29 4.89 6.32
N ALA A 119 -14.07 6.13 6.76
CA ALA A 119 -13.94 6.63 8.14
C ALA A 119 -13.35 5.63 9.15
N SER A 120 -12.20 5.04 8.85
CA SER A 120 -11.49 4.16 9.77
C SER A 120 -10.29 4.92 10.31
N THR A 121 -10.32 5.28 11.59
CA THR A 121 -9.12 5.74 12.29
C THR A 121 -8.31 4.50 12.66
N THR A 122 -7.08 4.41 12.18
CA THR A 122 -6.13 3.36 12.56
C THR A 122 -5.21 3.90 13.64
N ASN A 123 -4.72 3.00 14.50
CA ASN A 123 -3.71 3.36 15.49
C ASN A 123 -2.60 2.32 15.61
N VAL A 124 -1.45 2.78 16.10
CA VAL A 124 -0.37 1.94 16.62
C VAL A 124 -0.35 2.15 18.13
N THR A 125 -0.22 1.06 18.89
CA THR A 125 -0.18 1.10 20.35
C THR A 125 1.08 0.42 20.87
N LEU A 126 1.82 1.12 21.73
CA LEU A 126 2.95 0.58 22.49
C LEU A 126 2.58 0.55 23.97
N THR A 127 2.93 -0.53 24.66
CA THR A 127 2.68 -0.68 26.11
C THR A 127 3.96 -1.10 26.82
N THR A 128 4.22 -0.50 27.98
CA THR A 128 5.31 -0.89 28.87
C THR A 128 4.88 -0.85 30.33
N LEU A 129 5.65 -1.53 31.17
CA LEU A 129 5.55 -1.48 32.62
C LEU A 129 6.75 -0.70 33.17
N ARG A 130 6.49 0.23 34.07
CA ARG A 130 7.52 0.98 34.78
C ARG A 130 7.29 0.86 36.28
N ALA A 131 8.31 0.50 37.04
CA ALA A 131 8.28 0.51 38.51
C ALA A 131 9.11 1.68 39.07
N ASN A 132 8.89 2.01 40.34
CA ASN A 132 9.64 3.02 41.07
C ASN A 132 10.83 2.36 41.79
N TYR A 133 12.05 2.53 41.26
CA TYR A 133 13.29 2.01 41.86
C TYR A 133 14.14 3.15 42.43
#